data_AF-A0A497XPA6-F1
#
_entry.id   AF-A0A497XPA6-F1
#
_cell.length_a   1.000
_cell.length_b   1.000
_cell.length_c   1.000
_cell.angle_alpha   90.00
_cell.angle_beta   90.00
_cell.angle_gamma   90.00
#
_symmetry.space_group_name_H-M   'P 1'
#
loop_
_entity.id
_entity.type
_entity.pdbx_description
1 polymer ?
#
loop_
_entity_poly.entity_id
_entity_poly.type
_entity_poly.pdbx_seq_one_letter_code
_entity_poly.pdbx_strand_id
1 'polypeptide(L)' 'MSMDRMLRLTSGVMLLIVFFFGLAGSNVNLFWKVFVLFMALNQIQSAFTNWCPVVSLYRKFGVKECPC' A
#
# COMPACT_ATOMS: atom_id res chain seq x y z
N MET A 1 1.42 9.57 -15.70
CA MET A 1 1.61 9.57 -14.23
C MET A 1 2.81 8.68 -13.96
N SER A 2 3.88 9.17 -13.33
CA SER A 2 5.04 8.33 -13.03
C SER A 2 4.68 7.31 -11.95
N MET A 3 5.30 6.13 -11.99
CA MET A 3 4.98 5.04 -11.07
C MET A 3 5.15 5.49 -9.60
N ASP A 4 6.12 6.35 -9.31
CA ASP A 4 6.33 6.96 -7.98
C ASP A 4 5.14 7.78 -7.48
N ARG A 5 4.48 8.53 -8.38
CA ARG A 5 3.29 9.31 -8.02
C ARG A 5 2.10 8.41 -7.75
N MET A 6 1.94 7.34 -8.52
CA MET A 6 0.89 6.33 -8.27
C MET A 6 1.16 5.58 -6.96
N LEU A 7 2.41 5.21 -6.68
CA LEU A 7 2.81 4.58 -5.43
C LEU A 7 2.49 5.46 -4.21
N ARG A 8 2.86 6.75 -4.25
CA ARG A 8 2.56 7.71 -3.16
C ARG A 8 1.07 7.97 -2.98
N LEU A 9 0.28 7.96 -4.06
CA LEU A 9 -1.17 8.11 -3.99
C LEU A 9 -1.81 6.88 -3.35
N THR A 10 -1.46 5.69 -3.84
CA THR A 10 -2.01 4.42 -3.37
C THR A 10 -1.64 4.12 -1.94
N SER A 11 -0.42 4.51 -1.53
CA SER A 11 0.00 4.43 -0.13
C SER A 11 -0.86 5.27 0.80
N GLY A 12 -1.19 6.50 0.39
CA GLY A 12 -2.06 7.40 1.16
C GLY A 12 -3.52 6.94 1.19
N VAL A 13 -4.04 6.46 0.06
CA VAL A 13 -5.40 5.92 -0.06
C VAL A 13 -5.56 4.67 0.81
N MET A 14 -4.58 3.75 0.78
CA MET A 14 -4.62 2.56 1.62
C MET A 14 -4.58 2.90 3.10
N LEU A 15 -3.77 3.88 3.52
CA LEU A 15 -3.77 4.35 4.91
C LEU A 15 -5.14 4.90 5.33
N LEU A 16 -5.81 5.65 4.46
CA LEU A 16 -7.15 6.20 4.69
C LEU A 16 -8.22 5.10 4.81
N ILE A 17 -8.20 4.12 3.91
CA ILE A 17 -9.08 2.94 3.96
C ILE A 17 -8.87 2.21 5.28
N VAL A 18 -7.61 1.97 5.65
CA VAL A 18 -7.22 1.31 6.88
C VAL A 18 -7.66 2.08 8.12
N PHE A 19 -7.53 3.41 8.13
CA PHE A 19 -8.01 4.25 9.22
C PHE A 19 -9.53 4.12 9.39
N PHE A 20 -10.27 4.20 8.28
CA PHE A 20 -11.73 4.04 8.30
C PHE A 20 -12.16 2.66 8.80
N PHE A 21 -11.52 1.58 8.32
CA PHE A 21 -11.88 0.22 8.72
C PHE A 21 -11.36 -0.18 10.11
N GLY A 22 -10.19 0.33 10.51
CA GLY A 22 -9.46 -0.07 11.71
C GLY A 22 -9.80 0.73 12.97
N LEU A 23 -10.12 2.03 12.83
CA LEU A 23 -10.43 2.93 13.95
C LEU A 23 -11.92 3.24 14.07
N ALA A 24 -12.68 3.30 12.98
CA ALA A 24 -14.12 3.61 13.06
C ALA A 24 -14.98 2.38 13.44
N GLY A 25 -14.49 1.17 13.21
CA GLY A 25 -15.16 -0.06 13.63
C GLY A 25 -14.71 -0.49 15.03
N SER A 26 -15.48 -0.23 16.07
CA SER A 26 -15.16 -0.69 17.44
C SER A 26 -15.08 -2.24 17.56
N ASN A 27 -15.56 -3.00 16.56
CA ASN A 27 -15.63 -4.47 16.52
C ASN A 27 -14.86 -5.12 15.35
N VAL A 28 -13.68 -4.60 14.97
CA VAL A 28 -12.88 -5.28 13.93
C VAL A 28 -12.13 -6.49 14.51
N ASN A 29 -12.33 -7.65 13.89
CA ASN A 29 -11.60 -8.89 14.18
C ASN A 29 -10.07 -8.66 14.14
N LEU A 30 -9.32 -9.32 15.03
CA LEU A 30 -7.86 -9.20 15.16
C LEU A 30 -7.12 -9.39 13.81
N PHE A 31 -7.68 -10.24 12.94
CA PHE A 31 -7.20 -10.43 11.57
C PHE A 31 -7.03 -9.11 10.80
N TRP A 32 -8.00 -8.19 10.88
CA TRP A 32 -7.91 -6.91 10.18
C TRP A 32 -6.80 -6.02 10.73
N LYS A 33 -6.58 -6.04 12.05
CA LYS A 33 -5.49 -5.28 12.69
C LYS A 33 -4.11 -5.80 12.26
N VAL A 34 -3.96 -7.13 12.19
CA VAL A 34 -2.71 -7.77 11.73
C VAL A 34 -2.51 -7.55 10.23
N PHE A 35 -3.58 -7.62 9.43
CA PHE A 35 -3.53 -7.36 7.99
C PHE A 35 -3.11 -5.91 7.69
N VAL A 36 -3.62 -4.96 8.47
CA VAL A 36 -3.21 -3.55 8.43
C VAL A 36 -1.74 -3.38 8.76
N LEU A 37 -1.27 -4.03 9.84
CA LEU A 37 0.13 -3.97 10.24
C LEU A 37 1.04 -4.56 9.14
N PHE A 38 0.64 -5.69 8.56
CA PHE A 38 1.35 -6.30 7.44
C PHE A 38 1.44 -5.36 6.22
N MET A 39 0.32 -4.74 5.82
CA MET A 39 0.31 -3.75 4.72
C MET A 39 1.26 -2.58 5.00
N ALA A 40 1.24 -2.02 6.21
CA ALA A 40 2.11 -0.91 6.59
C ALA A 40 3.60 -1.31 6.57
N LEU A 41 3.93 -2.50 7.07
CA LEU A 41 5.30 -3.03 7.04
C LEU A 41 5.81 -3.22 5.60
N ASN A 42 4.99 -3.76 4.70
CA ASN A 42 5.35 -3.89 3.29
C ASN A 42 5.60 -2.54 2.61
N GLN A 43 4.84 -1.51 3.00
CA GLN A 43 5.02 -0.16 2.49
C GLN A 43 6.32 0.50 3.00
N ILE A 44 6.65 0.30 4.28
CA ILE A 44 7.93 0.76 4.85
C ILE A 44 9.09 0.03 4.17
N GLN A 45 9.00 -1.29 3.99
CA GLN A 45 10.01 -2.08 3.28
C GLN A 45 10.20 -1.60 1.84
N SER A 46 9.12 -1.23 1.15
CA SER A 46 9.17 -0.67 -0.20
C SER A 46 9.99 0.61 -0.29
N ALA A 47 10.04 1.43 0.77
CA ALA A 47 10.81 2.68 0.77
C ALA A 47 12.32 2.42 0.77
N PHE A 48 12.77 1.29 1.32
CA PHE A 48 14.19 0.92 1.37
C PHE A 48 14.61 -0.03 0.24
N THR A 49 13.70 -0.90 -0.20
CA THR A 49 14.03 -1.97 -1.17
C THR A 49 13.49 -1.71 -2.58
N ASN A 50 12.67 -0.66 -2.77
CA ASN A 50 11.90 -0.40 -3.99
C ASN A 50 11.01 -1.57 -4.44
N TRP A 51 10.79 -2.55 -3.57
CA TRP A 51 10.04 -3.75 -3.88
C TRP A 51 8.79 -3.82 -3.01
N CYS A 52 7.63 -3.89 -3.66
CA CYS A 52 6.37 -4.16 -2.99
C CYS A 52 5.37 -4.83 -3.95
N PRO A 53 4.36 -5.55 -3.43
CA PRO A 53 3.37 -6.24 -4.26
C PRO A 53 2.54 -5.29 -5.13
N VAL A 54 2.42 -4.02 -4.77
CA VAL A 54 1.72 -3.02 -5.60
C VAL A 54 2.54 -2.68 -6.85
N VAL A 55 3.87 -2.70 -6.77
CA VAL A 55 4.76 -2.52 -7.93
C VAL A 55 4.59 -3.69 -8.91
N SER A 56 4.59 -4.93 -8.42
CA SER A 56 4.37 -6.11 -9.27
C SER A 56 2.96 -6.13 -9.87
N LEU A 57 1.96 -5.66 -9.12
CA LEU A 57 0.60 -5.47 -9.63
C LEU A 57 0.57 -4.40 -10.74
N TYR A 58 1.23 -3.26 -10.54
CA TYR A 58 1.30 -2.20 -11.54
C TYR A 58 2.08 -2.59 -12.80
N ARG A 59 3.16 -3.37 -12.66
CA ARG A 59 3.83 -4.02 -13.79
C ARG A 59 2.88 -4.90 -14.57
N LYS A 60 2.04 -5.69 -13.87
CA LYS A 60 1.05 -6.57 -14.49
C LYS A 60 -0.07 -5.79 -15.20
N PHE A 61 -0.41 -4.60 -14.69
CA PHE A 61 -1.34 -3.67 -15.34
C PHE A 61 -0.69 -2.80 -16.44
N GLY A 62 0.59 -3.00 -16.75
CA GLY A 62 1.28 -2.25 -17.81
C GLY A 62 1.57 -0.79 -17.48
N VAL A 63 1.56 -0.42 -16.19
CA VAL A 63 1.97 0.91 -15.75
C VAL A 63 3.46 1.04 -16.02
N LYS A 64 3.82 2.02 -16.86
CA LYS A 64 5.22 2.28 -17.21
C LYS A 64 5.97 2.75 -15.97
N GLU A 65 6.99 1.98 -15.60
CA GLU A 65 8.06 2.46 -14.73
C GLU A 65 8.72 3.62 -15.46
N CYS A 66 8.83 4.79 -14.81
CA CYS A 66 9.75 5.77 -15.34
C CYS A 66 11.15 5.13 -15.23
N PRO A 67 11.89 4.96 -16.33
CA PRO A 67 13.28 4.58 -16.22
C PRO A 67 13.98 5.72 -15.46
N CYS A 68 14.64 5.37 -14.36
CA CYS A 68 15.71 6.20 -13.82
C CYS A 68 16.82 6.31 -14.85
#